data_AF-A0A2S6C573-F1
#
_entry.id   AF-A0A2S6C573-F1
#
_cell.length_a   1.000
_cell.length_b   1.000
_cell.length_c   1.000
_cell.angle_alpha   90.00
_cell.angle_beta   90.00
_cell.angle_gamma   90.00
#
_symmetry.space_group_name_H-M   'P 1'
#
loop_
_entity.id
_entity.type
_entity.pdbx_description
1 polymer ?
#
loop_
_entity_poly.entity_id
_entity_poly.type
_entity_poly.pdbx_seq_one_letter_code
_entity_poly.pdbx_strand_id
1 'polypeptide(L)'
;MSSSSAPDLAQLCRDYIAGITEFDVPTSPDWLSSFVHTDVIHNSRPLGIQQYRALITSNISAPRTRISVEKLIVQDDHVSARLRFTVPHTCNSYLGHSLVTASKRVNVAPDGSVGKTDDHSFDVFEHVTYQFDVDEADGKWKIKEVWSIADIEPVKKNCI
;
A
#
# COMPACT_ATOMS: atom_id res chain seq x y z
N MET A 1 7.46 9.95 37.21
CA MET A 1 7.47 8.71 36.40
C MET A 1 6.90 9.08 35.05
N SER A 2 7.74 9.22 34.03
CA SER A 2 7.29 9.62 32.70
C SER A 2 6.54 8.46 32.06
N SER A 3 5.21 8.57 31.94
CA SER A 3 4.45 7.71 31.04
C SER A 3 4.80 8.11 29.61
N SER A 4 5.70 7.40 28.93
CA SER A 4 5.70 7.46 27.47
C SER A 4 4.36 6.87 27.03
N SER A 5 3.44 7.70 26.56
CA SER A 5 2.24 7.21 25.90
C SER A 5 2.68 6.29 24.76
N ALA A 6 2.08 5.11 24.66
CA ALA A 6 2.28 4.22 23.52
C ALA A 6 2.03 5.01 22.21
N PRO A 7 2.77 4.72 21.12
CA PRO A 7 2.58 5.42 19.85
C PRO A 7 1.16 5.22 19.33
N ASP A 8 0.61 6.23 18.65
CA ASP A 8 -0.61 6.05 17.87
C ASP A 8 -0.26 5.36 16.55
N LEU A 9 -0.20 4.01 16.57
CA LEU A 9 0.11 3.22 15.38
C LEU A 9 -0.95 3.37 14.27
N ALA A 10 -2.19 3.71 14.63
CA ALA A 10 -3.23 3.97 13.65
C ALA A 10 -2.89 5.23 12.84
N GLN A 11 -2.45 6.29 13.53
CA GLN A 11 -2.03 7.51 12.86
C GLN A 11 -0.73 7.32 12.08
N LEU A 12 0.26 6.63 12.66
CA LEU A 12 1.52 6.33 11.97
C LEU A 12 1.31 5.54 10.67
N CYS A 13 0.40 4.55 10.68
CA CYS A 13 0.03 3.79 9.49
C CYS A 13 -0.65 4.70 8.43
N ARG A 14 -1.54 5.60 8.85
CA ARG A 14 -2.17 6.57 7.93
C ARG A 14 -1.16 7.55 7.32
N ASP A 15 -0.22 8.04 8.12
CA ASP A 15 0.83 8.96 7.65
C ASP A 15 1.76 8.26 6.65
N TYR A 16 2.12 7.00 6.92
CA TYR A 16 2.85 6.14 5.97
C TYR A 16 2.11 6.02 4.64
N ILE A 17 0.82 5.69 4.66
CA ILE A 17 0.00 5.54 3.45
C ILE A 17 -0.15 6.88 2.71
N ALA A 18 -0.36 7.99 3.43
CA ALA A 18 -0.42 9.32 2.86
C ALA A 18 0.88 9.66 2.12
N GLY A 19 2.03 9.37 2.73
CA GLY A 19 3.35 9.57 2.13
C GLY A 19 3.59 8.76 0.85
N ILE A 20 3.02 7.56 0.73
CA ILE A 20 3.06 6.78 -0.52
C ILE A 20 2.32 7.50 -1.67
N THR A 21 1.20 8.16 -1.34
CA THR A 21 0.26 8.73 -2.32
C THR A 21 0.52 10.20 -2.68
N GLU A 22 1.53 10.82 -2.10
CA GLU A 22 1.90 12.21 -2.36
C GLU A 22 2.80 12.33 -3.61
N PHE A 23 2.19 12.15 -4.79
CA PHE A 23 2.95 11.97 -6.05
C PHE A 23 3.64 13.23 -6.60
N ASP A 24 3.23 14.42 -6.17
CA ASP A 24 3.64 15.69 -6.76
C ASP A 24 4.73 16.42 -5.93
N VAL A 25 5.05 15.89 -4.75
CA VAL A 25 6.19 16.35 -3.95
C VAL A 25 7.44 15.61 -4.42
N PRO A 26 8.59 16.28 -4.61
CA PRO A 26 9.85 15.60 -4.82
C PRO A 26 10.14 14.71 -3.62
N THR A 27 9.83 13.41 -3.73
CA THR A 27 10.15 12.47 -2.66
C THR A 27 11.66 12.47 -2.46
N SER A 28 12.09 12.88 -1.27
CA SER A 28 13.45 12.60 -0.80
C SER A 28 13.76 11.12 -1.04
N PRO A 29 15.00 10.76 -1.42
CA PRO A 29 15.39 9.35 -1.57
C PRO A 29 15.00 8.48 -0.36
N ASP A 30 14.91 9.08 0.82
CA ASP A 30 14.73 8.37 2.09
C ASP A 30 13.37 8.64 2.76
N TRP A 31 12.35 9.07 2.01
CA TRP A 31 11.03 9.38 2.59
C TRP A 31 10.41 8.20 3.37
N LEU A 32 10.75 6.97 2.96
CA LEU A 32 10.26 5.73 3.56
C LEU A 32 10.98 5.39 4.88
N SER A 33 12.17 5.92 5.12
CA SER A 33 13.03 5.60 6.28
C SER A 33 12.46 6.10 7.60
N SER A 34 11.52 7.04 7.56
CA SER A 34 10.78 7.51 8.74
C SER A 34 9.67 6.54 9.16
N PHE A 35 9.25 5.64 8.27
CA PHE A 35 8.09 4.77 8.47
C PHE A 35 8.43 3.28 8.49
N VAL A 36 9.55 2.88 7.89
CA VAL A 36 9.88 1.47 7.63
C VAL A 36 11.29 1.16 8.08
N HIS A 37 11.48 0.00 8.70
CA HIS A 37 12.80 -0.53 9.08
C HIS A 37 13.70 -0.75 7.86
N THR A 38 15.01 -0.58 8.06
CA THR A 38 16.00 -0.80 6.98
C THR A 38 16.03 -2.24 6.47
N ASP A 39 15.67 -3.20 7.32
CA ASP A 39 15.63 -4.65 7.07
C ASP A 39 14.20 -5.21 7.00
N VAL A 40 13.23 -4.38 6.59
CA VAL A 40 11.80 -4.78 6.47
C VAL A 40 11.60 -6.10 5.73
N ILE A 41 10.68 -6.91 6.27
CA ILE A 41 10.24 -8.18 5.72
C ILE A 41 8.86 -8.00 5.10
N HIS A 42 8.65 -8.51 3.88
CA HIS A 42 7.34 -8.49 3.22
C HIS A 42 6.97 -9.87 2.70
N ASN A 43 5.89 -10.45 3.22
CA ASN A 43 5.41 -11.82 2.93
C ASN A 43 6.56 -12.84 3.08
N SER A 44 7.19 -12.87 4.26
CA SER A 44 8.35 -13.72 4.61
C SER A 44 9.62 -13.47 3.79
N ARG A 45 9.67 -12.44 2.94
CA ARG A 45 10.88 -12.10 2.16
C ARG A 45 11.59 -10.91 2.79
N PRO A 46 12.87 -11.04 3.20
CA PRO A 46 13.65 -9.93 3.73
C PRO A 46 14.06 -9.01 2.58
N LEU A 47 13.18 -8.09 2.22
CA LEU A 47 13.39 -7.17 1.10
C LEU A 47 14.39 -6.07 1.48
N GLY A 48 14.33 -5.62 2.73
CA GLY A 48 14.97 -4.38 3.14
C GLY A 48 14.35 -3.16 2.45
N ILE A 49 14.72 -1.98 2.95
CA ILE A 49 14.04 -0.74 2.57
C ILE A 49 14.17 -0.39 1.09
N GLN A 50 15.31 -0.73 0.45
CA GLN A 50 15.54 -0.42 -0.96
C GLN A 50 14.60 -1.22 -1.88
N GLN A 51 14.48 -2.52 -1.68
CA GLN A 51 13.60 -3.36 -2.50
C GLN A 51 12.13 -3.10 -2.15
N TYR A 52 11.82 -2.82 -0.88
CA TYR A 52 10.47 -2.43 -0.47
C TYR A 52 10.03 -1.12 -1.13
N ARG A 53 10.92 -0.11 -1.20
CA ARG A 53 10.69 1.12 -1.95
C ARG A 53 10.46 0.85 -3.44
N ALA A 54 11.26 -0.03 -4.05
CA ALA A 54 11.09 -0.39 -5.46
C ALA A 54 9.74 -1.08 -5.74
N LEU A 55 9.29 -1.92 -4.81
CA LEU A 55 7.98 -2.58 -4.87
C LEU A 55 6.84 -1.55 -4.83
N ILE A 56 6.88 -0.60 -3.88
CA ILE A 56 5.90 0.49 -3.79
C ILE A 56 5.95 1.38 -5.04
N THR A 57 7.14 1.75 -5.48
CA THR A 57 7.33 2.66 -6.62
C THR A 57 6.75 2.06 -7.89
N SER A 58 7.05 0.79 -8.18
CA SER A 58 6.60 0.13 -9.41
C SER A 58 5.09 -0.12 -9.44
N ASN A 59 4.48 -0.46 -8.31
CA ASN A 59 3.07 -0.85 -8.26
C ASN A 59 2.12 0.28 -7.83
N ILE A 60 2.62 1.35 -7.22
CA ILE A 60 1.77 2.41 -6.65
C ILE A 60 2.18 3.77 -7.19
N SER A 61 3.40 4.23 -6.91
CA SER A 61 3.80 5.62 -7.20
C SER A 61 3.92 5.91 -8.70
N ALA A 62 4.61 5.05 -9.46
CA ALA A 62 4.76 5.20 -10.90
C ALA A 62 3.41 5.14 -11.66
N PRO A 63 2.49 4.19 -11.37
CA PRO A 63 1.16 4.21 -11.96
C PRO A 63 0.24 5.29 -11.35
N ARG A 64 0.69 6.04 -10.33
CA ARG A 64 -0.11 7.03 -9.58
C ARG A 64 -1.41 6.43 -9.01
N THR A 65 -1.30 5.20 -8.49
CA THR A 65 -2.43 4.46 -7.89
C THR A 65 -2.79 5.06 -6.55
N ARG A 66 -4.04 5.52 -6.41
CA ARG A 66 -4.51 6.10 -5.14
C ARG A 66 -4.82 4.99 -4.15
N ILE A 67 -4.54 5.23 -2.87
CA ILE A 67 -4.86 4.31 -1.78
C ILE A 67 -5.94 4.93 -0.90
N SER A 68 -6.93 4.14 -0.50
CA SER A 68 -7.89 4.47 0.54
C SER A 68 -7.86 3.39 1.63
N VAL A 69 -7.82 3.82 2.89
CA VAL A 69 -7.94 2.92 4.05
C VAL A 69 -9.43 2.74 4.37
N GLU A 70 -9.99 1.57 4.06
CA GLU A 70 -11.42 1.30 4.31
C GLU A 70 -11.67 0.80 5.73
N LYS A 71 -10.71 0.03 6.27
CA LYS A 71 -10.74 -0.49 7.64
C LYS A 71 -9.33 -0.47 8.19
N LEU A 72 -9.20 -0.15 9.47
CA LEU A 72 -7.94 -0.19 10.19
C LEU A 72 -8.23 -0.61 11.63
N ILE A 73 -7.52 -1.64 12.08
CA ILE A 73 -7.61 -2.22 13.42
C ILE A 73 -6.20 -2.24 13.99
N VAL A 74 -6.06 -1.85 15.25
CA VAL A 74 -4.79 -1.88 15.97
C VAL A 74 -4.92 -2.81 17.17
N GLN A 75 -3.91 -3.66 17.36
CA GLN A 75 -3.75 -4.46 18.55
C GLN A 75 -2.26 -4.52 18.88
N ASP A 76 -1.87 -4.00 20.04
CA ASP A 76 -0.49 -3.93 20.51
C ASP A 76 0.45 -3.30 19.46
N ASP A 77 1.42 -4.04 18.96
CA ASP A 77 2.39 -3.66 17.93
C ASP A 77 1.92 -3.97 16.50
N HIS A 78 0.70 -4.46 16.32
CA HIS A 78 0.14 -4.85 15.02
C HIS A 78 -0.94 -3.89 14.54
N VAL A 79 -0.92 -3.58 13.24
CA VAL A 79 -1.99 -2.87 12.53
C VAL A 79 -2.47 -3.72 11.37
N SER A 80 -3.74 -4.09 11.36
CA SER A 80 -4.38 -4.74 10.21
C SER A 80 -5.25 -3.74 9.47
N ALA A 81 -5.14 -3.69 8.16
CA ALA A 81 -5.86 -2.77 7.31
C ALA A 81 -6.49 -3.46 6.10
N ARG A 82 -7.63 -2.92 5.68
CA ARG A 82 -8.20 -3.16 4.35
C ARG A 82 -7.94 -1.92 3.51
N LEU A 83 -7.18 -2.09 2.44
CA LEU A 83 -6.84 -1.02 1.51
C LEU A 83 -7.62 -1.20 0.20
N ARG A 84 -8.06 -0.09 -0.37
CA ARG A 84 -8.58 0.00 -1.74
C ARG A 84 -7.60 0.81 -2.58
N PHE A 85 -7.12 0.20 -3.65
CA PHE A 85 -6.21 0.79 -4.63
C PHE A 85 -7.01 1.16 -5.87
N THR A 86 -7.13 2.45 -6.17
CA THR A 86 -7.77 2.92 -7.41
C THR A 86 -6.70 3.13 -8.47
N VAL A 87 -6.62 2.19 -9.41
CA VAL A 87 -5.67 2.20 -10.53
C VAL A 87 -6.20 3.13 -11.62
N PRO A 88 -5.45 4.18 -12.04
CA PRO A 88 -5.96 5.17 -12.97
C PRO A 88 -6.02 4.65 -14.41
N HIS A 89 -6.85 5.29 -15.24
CA HIS A 89 -7.01 4.94 -16.66
C HIS A 89 -5.71 5.04 -17.48
N THR A 90 -4.76 5.87 -17.04
CA THR A 90 -3.45 6.07 -17.69
C THR A 90 -2.49 4.91 -17.47
N CYS A 91 -2.69 4.10 -16.43
CA CYS A 91 -1.86 2.94 -16.14
C CYS A 91 -2.10 1.85 -17.21
N ASN A 92 -1.04 1.35 -17.85
CA ASN A 92 -1.14 0.34 -18.92
C ASN A 92 -0.63 -1.05 -18.49
N SER A 93 0.04 -1.15 -17.34
CA SER A 93 0.43 -2.42 -16.73
C SER A 93 0.38 -2.30 -15.21
N TYR A 94 -0.09 -3.36 -14.54
CA TYR A 94 -0.26 -3.37 -13.10
C TYR A 94 0.03 -4.76 -12.55
N LEU A 95 0.81 -4.84 -11.45
CA LEU A 95 1.25 -6.10 -10.83
C LEU A 95 1.86 -7.11 -11.83
N GLY A 96 2.58 -6.63 -12.84
CA GLY A 96 3.22 -7.47 -13.87
C GLY A 96 2.30 -7.90 -15.02
N HIS A 97 1.05 -7.43 -15.07
CA HIS A 97 0.13 -7.75 -16.14
C HIS A 97 -0.13 -6.55 -17.06
N SER A 98 -0.18 -6.78 -18.37
CA SER A 98 -0.64 -5.79 -19.35
C SER A 98 -2.14 -5.60 -19.25
N LEU A 99 -2.59 -4.35 -19.17
CA LEU A 99 -4.00 -4.01 -19.04
C LEU A 99 -4.63 -3.73 -20.41
N VAL A 100 -5.92 -4.06 -20.54
CA VAL A 100 -6.74 -3.63 -21.67
C VAL A 100 -6.83 -2.10 -21.72
N THR A 101 -7.18 -1.58 -22.90
CA THR A 101 -7.47 -0.16 -23.11
C THR A 101 -8.50 0.33 -22.11
N ALA A 102 -8.32 1.53 -21.56
CA ALA A 102 -9.16 2.10 -20.50
C ALA A 102 -10.67 1.97 -20.76
N SER A 103 -11.14 2.23 -21.99
CA SER A 103 -12.57 2.15 -22.36
C SER A 103 -13.19 0.76 -22.26
N LYS A 104 -12.37 -0.30 -22.20
CA LYS A 104 -12.80 -1.69 -22.04
C LYS A 104 -12.72 -2.17 -20.59
N ARG A 105 -12.21 -1.34 -19.68
CA ARG A 105 -12.05 -1.74 -18.29
C ARG A 105 -13.38 -1.86 -17.58
N VAL A 106 -13.38 -2.71 -16.57
CA VAL A 106 -14.49 -2.94 -15.66
C VAL A 106 -14.01 -2.81 -14.23
N ASN A 107 -14.90 -2.38 -13.35
CA ASN A 107 -14.67 -2.47 -11.91
C ASN A 107 -15.33 -3.73 -11.38
N VAL A 108 -14.64 -4.42 -10.49
CA VAL A 108 -15.14 -5.61 -9.80
C VAL A 108 -15.29 -5.23 -8.33
N ALA A 109 -16.53 -5.16 -7.85
CA ALA A 109 -16.81 -4.85 -6.47
C ALA A 109 -16.46 -6.04 -5.56
N PRO A 110 -16.30 -5.83 -4.24
CA PRO A 110 -15.97 -6.91 -3.30
C PRO A 110 -17.00 -8.05 -3.22
N ASP A 111 -18.24 -7.81 -3.66
CA ASP A 111 -19.30 -8.83 -3.75
C ASP A 111 -19.27 -9.61 -5.08
N GLY A 112 -18.31 -9.30 -5.96
CA GLY A 112 -18.14 -9.89 -7.29
C GLY A 112 -18.98 -9.25 -8.39
N SER A 113 -19.78 -8.23 -8.08
CA SER A 113 -20.53 -7.49 -9.10
C SER A 113 -19.60 -6.72 -10.03
N VAL A 114 -19.95 -6.66 -11.31
CA VAL A 114 -19.13 -6.05 -12.37
C VAL A 114 -19.84 -4.81 -12.89
N GLY A 115 -19.12 -3.70 -12.91
CA GLY A 115 -19.61 -2.41 -13.40
C GLY A 115 -18.57 -1.66 -14.22
N LYS A 116 -18.91 -0.43 -14.62
CA LYS A 116 -17.97 0.52 -15.24
C LYS A 116 -17.84 1.75 -14.36
N THR A 117 -16.65 2.33 -14.38
CA THR A 117 -16.37 3.66 -13.84
C THR A 117 -16.30 4.66 -14.99
N ASP A 118 -16.81 5.87 -14.75
CA ASP A 118 -16.79 6.93 -15.76
C ASP A 118 -15.37 7.42 -16.07
N ASP A 119 -14.49 7.38 -15.07
CA ASP A 119 -13.07 7.77 -15.21
C ASP A 119 -12.17 6.62 -15.71
N HIS A 120 -12.76 5.46 -16.02
CA HIS A 120 -12.09 4.23 -16.47
C HIS A 120 -10.99 3.71 -15.53
N SER A 121 -11.01 4.13 -14.26
CA SER A 121 -10.23 3.50 -13.21
C SER A 121 -10.84 2.16 -12.82
N PHE A 122 -10.09 1.33 -12.10
CA PHE A 122 -10.66 0.16 -11.44
C PHE A 122 -10.02 -0.01 -10.07
N ASP A 123 -10.75 -0.67 -9.18
CA ASP A 123 -10.31 -0.89 -7.81
C ASP A 123 -9.69 -2.28 -7.65
N VAL A 124 -8.61 -2.33 -6.87
CA VAL A 124 -7.98 -3.56 -6.36
C VAL A 124 -8.03 -3.47 -4.83
N PHE A 125 -8.33 -4.57 -4.16
CA PHE A 125 -8.45 -4.59 -2.70
C PHE A 125 -7.34 -5.43 -2.09
N GLU A 126 -6.83 -4.98 -0.96
CA GLU A 126 -5.79 -5.68 -0.21
C GLU A 126 -6.17 -5.78 1.26
N HIS A 127 -5.93 -6.96 1.84
CA HIS A 127 -5.83 -7.11 3.28
C HIS A 127 -4.37 -7.22 3.65
N VAL A 128 -3.94 -6.31 4.52
CA VAL A 128 -2.55 -6.18 4.93
C VAL A 128 -2.45 -6.09 6.44
N THR A 129 -1.42 -6.70 7.00
CA THR A 129 -1.05 -6.57 8.41
C THR A 129 0.38 -6.06 8.47
N TYR A 130 0.60 -5.04 9.28
CA TYR A 130 1.88 -4.45 9.58
C TYR A 130 2.23 -4.79 11.02
N GLN A 131 3.41 -5.35 11.24
CA GLN A 131 4.02 -5.36 12.57
C GLN A 131 4.94 -4.13 12.67
N PHE A 132 4.78 -3.38 13.75
CA PHE A 132 5.64 -2.27 14.09
C PHE A 132 6.64 -2.69 15.17
N ASP A 133 7.84 -2.14 15.10
CA ASP A 133 8.84 -2.29 16.15
C ASP A 133 9.65 -1.01 16.28
N VAL A 134 10.28 -0.82 17.43
CA VAL A 134 11.20 0.30 17.66
C VAL A 134 12.47 0.07 16.84
N ASP A 135 12.80 1.02 15.98
CA ASP A 135 14.07 1.05 15.28
C ASP A 135 15.18 1.46 16.25
N GLU A 136 16.16 0.59 16.49
CA GLU A 136 17.26 0.83 17.41
C GLU A 136 18.13 2.03 17.00
N ALA A 137 18.15 2.38 15.71
CA ALA A 137 18.98 3.46 15.19
C ALA A 137 18.47 4.86 15.61
N ASP A 138 17.15 5.03 15.74
CA ASP A 138 16.55 6.34 16.05
C ASP A 138 15.47 6.32 17.15
N GLY A 139 15.18 5.15 17.72
CA GLY A 139 14.20 4.95 18.79
C GLY A 139 12.75 5.15 18.36
N LYS A 140 12.45 5.21 17.06
CA LYS A 140 11.09 5.42 16.54
C LYS A 140 10.41 4.12 16.18
N TRP A 141 9.11 4.06 16.38
CA TRP A 141 8.29 2.96 15.89
C TRP A 141 8.20 3.02 14.36
N LYS A 142 8.47 1.88 13.71
CA LYS A 142 8.46 1.72 12.25
C LYS A 142 7.94 0.35 11.87
N ILE A 143 7.45 0.23 10.65
CA ILE A 143 7.01 -1.05 10.07
C ILE A 143 8.24 -1.97 9.94
N LYS A 144 8.20 -3.11 10.63
CA LYS A 144 9.23 -4.15 10.61
C LYS A 144 8.85 -5.28 9.67
N GLU A 145 7.59 -5.69 9.69
CA GLU A 145 7.09 -6.80 8.89
C GLU A 145 5.73 -6.47 8.27
N VAL A 146 5.52 -6.96 7.05
CA VAL A 146 4.31 -6.76 6.26
C VAL A 146 3.80 -8.10 5.75
N TRP A 147 2.54 -8.40 6.03
CA TRP A 147 1.81 -9.55 5.52
C TRP A 147 0.63 -9.06 4.70
N SER A 148 0.65 -9.31 3.40
CA SER A 148 -0.27 -8.74 2.44
C SER A 148 -0.84 -9.81 1.51
N ILE A 149 -2.15 -9.73 1.28
CA ILE A 149 -2.87 -10.47 0.26
C ILE A 149 -3.75 -9.50 -0.52
N ALA A 150 -3.49 -9.40 -1.82
CA ALA A 150 -4.30 -8.63 -2.75
C ALA A 150 -5.31 -9.53 -3.49
N ASP A 151 -6.53 -9.05 -3.66
CA ASP A 151 -7.50 -9.63 -4.59
C ASP A 151 -7.08 -9.29 -6.02
N ILE A 152 -6.60 -10.30 -6.73
CA ILE A 152 -6.07 -10.16 -8.09
C ILE A 152 -7.16 -10.29 -9.17
N GLU A 153 -8.38 -10.69 -8.82
CA GLU A 153 -9.45 -10.87 -9.80
C GLU A 153 -9.78 -9.59 -10.59
N PRO A 154 -9.85 -8.38 -9.97
CA PRO A 154 -10.02 -7.14 -10.72
C PRO A 154 -8.91 -6.91 -11.75
N VAL A 155 -7.66 -7.28 -11.45
CA VAL A 155 -6.55 -7.19 -12.41
C VAL A 155 -6.78 -8.15 -13.57
N LYS A 156 -7.02 -9.43 -13.28
CA LYS A 156 -7.25 -10.47 -14.32
C LYS A 156 -8.39 -10.12 -15.27
N LYS A 157 -9.48 -9.52 -14.76
CA LYS A 157 -10.63 -9.09 -15.59
C LYS A 157 -10.29 -7.93 -16.53
N ASN A 158 -9.23 -7.19 -16.23
CA ASN A 158 -8.76 -6.05 -16.99
C ASN A 158 -7.45 -6.34 -17.76
N CYS A 159 -7.04 -7.60 -17.86
CA CYS A 159 -5.84 -8.01 -18.60
C CYS A 159 -6.15 -8.44 -20.05
N ILE A 160 -5.11 -8.39 -20.87
CA ILE A 160 -5.09 -8.94 -22.24
C ILE A 160 -4.77 -10.43 -22.20
#